data_AF-A0A9P0YYL7-F1
#
_entry.id   AF-A0A9P0YYL7-F1
#
_cell.length_a   1.000
_cell.length_b   1.000
_cell.length_c   1.000
_cell.angle_alpha   90.00
_cell.angle_beta   90.00
_cell.angle_gamma   90.00
#
_symmetry.space_group_name_H-M   'P 1'
#
loop_
_entity.id
_entity.type
_entity.pdbx_description
1 polymer ?
#
loop_
_entity_poly.entity_id
_entity_poly.type
_entity_poly.pdbx_seq_one_letter_code
_entity_poly.pdbx_strand_id
1 'polypeptide(L)'
;MTQLLQKARNGNVKPTWIGDTAWTDLVKYWKYDDFKAKSEQNKKNCNSSAGASLHTGGSIPHKVHFKRMKAERNGKDPTFSEFYFCTHKKKKKKKKKKSKEWVHPKAQSDHESFEKKKVEMSSQRTIESESFSGDDASQSHHMPSDFIIWIDTVRGQNNSRV
;
A
#
# COMPACT_ATOMS: atom_id res chain seq x y z
N MET A 1 -13.07 5.61 -16.16
CA MET A 1 -13.36 6.07 -17.55
C MET A 1 -13.23 4.88 -18.47
N THR A 2 -14.23 4.59 -19.31
CA THR A 2 -14.11 3.55 -20.34
C THR A 2 -12.99 3.92 -21.31
N GLN A 3 -12.09 2.97 -21.61
CA GLN A 3 -10.92 3.16 -22.50
C GLN A 3 -11.30 3.78 -23.86
N LEU A 4 -12.55 3.57 -24.30
CA LEU A 4 -13.10 4.09 -25.56
C LEU A 4 -13.21 5.62 -25.59
N LEU A 5 -13.75 6.25 -24.55
CA LEU A 5 -13.92 7.70 -24.52
C LEU A 5 -12.58 8.43 -24.40
N GLN A 6 -11.63 7.83 -23.68
CA GLN A 6 -10.28 8.36 -23.56
C GLN A 6 -9.53 8.31 -24.90
N LYS A 7 -9.69 7.22 -25.67
CA LYS A 7 -9.16 7.13 -27.05
C LYS A 7 -9.78 8.18 -27.96
N ALA A 8 -11.11 8.34 -27.92
CA ALA A 8 -11.81 9.34 -28.73
C ALA A 8 -11.32 10.77 -28.41
N ARG A 9 -11.19 11.11 -27.11
CA ARG A 9 -10.65 12.40 -26.68
C ARG A 9 -9.22 12.63 -27.14
N ASN A 10 -8.34 11.65 -26.95
CA ASN A 10 -6.93 11.79 -27.30
C ASN A 10 -6.72 11.89 -28.82
N GLY A 11 -7.54 11.18 -29.60
CA GLY A 11 -7.53 11.26 -31.07
C GLY A 11 -8.27 12.49 -31.61
N ASN A 12 -9.09 13.15 -30.80
CA ASN A 12 -9.95 14.26 -31.19
C ASN A 12 -10.83 13.94 -32.42
N VAL A 13 -11.21 12.67 -32.59
CA VAL A 13 -12.04 12.18 -33.69
C VAL A 13 -13.35 11.66 -33.11
N LYS A 14 -14.47 12.10 -33.69
CA LYS A 14 -15.80 11.62 -33.31
C LYS A 14 -15.92 10.13 -33.63
N PRO A 15 -16.22 9.27 -32.66
CA PRO A 15 -16.47 7.86 -32.93
C PRO A 15 -17.89 7.63 -33.47
N THR A 16 -18.08 6.53 -34.21
CA THR A 16 -19.36 6.18 -34.86
C THR A 16 -20.53 5.96 -33.88
N TRP A 17 -20.23 5.61 -32.63
CA TRP A 17 -21.22 5.33 -31.58
C TRP A 17 -21.65 6.57 -30.78
N ILE A 18 -21.10 7.76 -31.05
CA ILE A 18 -21.53 9.03 -30.43
C ILE A 18 -22.25 9.88 -31.50
N GLY A 19 -23.45 10.36 -31.16
CA GLY A 19 -24.19 11.33 -31.98
C GLY A 19 -23.51 12.70 -32.00
N ASP A 20 -23.68 13.48 -33.07
CA ASP A 20 -22.97 14.75 -33.28
C ASP A 20 -23.18 15.78 -32.19
N THR A 21 -24.40 15.87 -31.65
CA THR A 21 -24.75 16.76 -30.54
C THR A 21 -23.95 16.42 -29.28
N ALA A 22 -24.00 15.16 -28.86
CA ALA A 22 -23.27 14.68 -27.69
C ALA A 22 -21.74 14.82 -27.85
N TRP A 23 -21.20 14.61 -29.05
CA TRP A 23 -19.77 14.83 -29.32
C TRP A 23 -19.38 16.30 -29.15
N THR A 24 -20.19 17.21 -29.67
CA THR A 24 -19.95 18.65 -29.58
C THR A 24 -19.96 19.11 -28.12
N ASP A 25 -20.93 18.64 -27.34
CA ASP A 25 -21.01 18.93 -25.91
C ASP A 25 -19.83 18.38 -25.13
N LEU A 26 -19.36 17.17 -25.45
CA LEU A 26 -18.17 16.58 -24.83
C LEU A 26 -16.89 17.37 -25.15
N VAL A 27 -16.69 17.74 -26.41
CA VAL A 27 -15.53 18.55 -26.82
C VAL A 27 -15.56 19.91 -26.14
N LYS A 28 -16.73 20.54 -26.03
CA LYS A 28 -16.91 21.78 -25.25
C LYS A 28 -16.59 21.56 -23.78
N TYR A 29 -17.10 20.48 -23.19
CA TYR A 29 -16.86 20.14 -21.80
C TYR A 29 -15.37 19.96 -21.48
N TRP A 30 -14.64 19.24 -22.33
CA TRP A 30 -13.20 19.01 -22.15
C TRP A 30 -12.34 20.27 -22.27
N LYS A 31 -12.86 21.33 -22.90
CA LYS A 31 -12.17 22.61 -23.01
C LYS A 31 -12.33 23.50 -21.77
N TYR A 32 -13.31 23.25 -20.91
CA TYR A 32 -13.46 23.99 -19.65
C TYR A 32 -12.24 23.80 -18.75
N ASP A 33 -11.86 24.88 -18.07
CA ASP A 33 -10.67 24.89 -17.22
C ASP A 33 -10.84 24.01 -15.99
N ASP A 34 -12.05 23.88 -15.45
CA ASP A 34 -12.38 22.92 -14.39
C ASP A 34 -12.03 21.48 -14.76
N PHE A 35 -12.32 21.08 -16.00
CA PHE A 35 -12.02 19.74 -16.48
C PHE A 35 -10.50 19.55 -16.65
N LYS A 36 -9.81 20.54 -17.22
CA LYS A 36 -8.35 20.50 -17.36
C LYS A 36 -7.66 20.42 -16.00
N ALA A 37 -8.07 21.26 -15.04
CA ALA A 37 -7.55 21.26 -13.68
C ALA A 37 -7.73 19.90 -13.00
N LYS A 38 -8.94 19.31 -13.09
CA LYS A 38 -9.20 17.95 -12.58
C LYS A 38 -8.34 16.89 -13.29
N SER A 39 -8.20 16.98 -14.61
CA SER A 39 -7.39 16.05 -15.41
C SER A 39 -5.90 16.14 -15.04
N GLU A 40 -5.37 17.33 -14.85
CA GLU A 40 -3.99 17.56 -14.44
C GLU A 40 -3.74 17.09 -13.01
N GLN A 41 -4.66 17.39 -12.09
CA GLN A 41 -4.58 16.89 -10.72
C GLN A 41 -4.61 15.36 -10.69
N ASN A 42 -5.48 14.74 -11.46
CA ASN A 42 -5.52 13.28 -11.56
C ASN A 42 -4.22 12.71 -12.16
N LYS A 43 -3.64 13.37 -13.17
CA LYS A 43 -2.32 13.00 -13.72
C LYS A 43 -1.22 13.10 -12.67
N LYS A 44 -1.19 14.19 -11.88
CA LYS A 44 -0.26 14.38 -10.76
C LYS A 44 -0.47 13.31 -9.70
N ASN A 45 -1.70 12.95 -9.36
CA ASN A 45 -2.02 11.90 -8.39
C ASN A 45 -1.64 10.50 -8.88
N CYS A 46 -1.81 10.20 -10.17
CA CYS A 46 -1.36 8.94 -10.75
C CYS A 46 0.17 8.85 -10.81
N ASN A 47 0.85 9.97 -11.07
CA ASN A 47 2.30 10.04 -11.11
C ASN A 47 2.93 10.19 -9.72
N SER A 48 2.15 10.57 -8.70
CA SER A 48 2.66 10.71 -7.35
C SER A 48 2.93 9.32 -6.79
N SER A 49 4.20 9.03 -6.57
CA SER A 49 4.67 7.85 -5.84
C SER A 49 4.28 7.87 -4.35
N ALA A 50 3.63 8.94 -3.90
CA ALA A 50 3.26 9.20 -2.52
C ALA A 50 2.12 8.29 -2.01
N GLY A 51 1.22 7.83 -2.89
CA GLY A 51 -0.01 7.11 -2.49
C GLY A 51 -0.09 5.65 -2.93
N ALA A 52 0.61 5.25 -3.99
CA ALA A 52 0.58 3.88 -4.47
C ALA A 52 1.62 3.05 -3.71
N SER A 53 1.18 2.26 -2.73
CA SER A 53 1.98 1.09 -2.33
C SER A 53 2.10 0.19 -3.55
N LEU A 54 3.24 0.27 -4.24
CA LEU A 54 3.54 -0.59 -5.38
C LEU A 54 3.81 -1.99 -4.85
N HIS A 55 2.74 -2.78 -4.69
CA HIS A 55 2.84 -4.19 -4.37
C HIS A 55 3.03 -5.00 -5.66
N THR A 56 3.94 -5.98 -5.64
CA THR A 56 4.15 -6.93 -6.75
C THR A 56 3.28 -8.18 -6.64
N GLY A 57 2.41 -8.24 -5.64
CA GLY A 57 1.52 -9.37 -5.38
C GLY A 57 0.36 -9.52 -6.38
N GLY A 58 0.17 -8.56 -7.29
CA GLY A 58 -0.97 -8.51 -8.21
C GLY A 58 -2.30 -8.30 -7.50
N SER A 59 -3.41 -8.54 -8.19
CA SER A 59 -4.78 -8.41 -7.65
C SER A 59 -5.20 -9.62 -6.81
N ILE A 60 -4.34 -10.05 -5.90
CA ILE A 60 -4.56 -11.21 -5.02
C ILE A 60 -4.73 -10.71 -3.58
N PRO A 61 -5.83 -11.09 -2.89
CA PRO A 61 -6.02 -10.72 -1.49
C PRO A 61 -4.89 -11.22 -0.59
N HIS A 62 -4.52 -10.43 0.43
CA HIS A 62 -3.45 -10.80 1.38
C HIS A 62 -3.67 -12.17 2.03
N LYS A 63 -4.92 -12.53 2.38
CA LYS A 63 -5.28 -13.84 2.93
C LYS A 63 -4.88 -15.00 2.00
N VAL A 64 -5.02 -14.81 0.69
CA VAL A 64 -4.68 -15.84 -0.31
C VAL A 64 -3.16 -15.97 -0.41
N HIS A 65 -2.43 -14.86 -0.44
CA HIS A 65 -0.96 -14.89 -0.40
C HIS A 65 -0.43 -15.56 0.87
N PHE A 66 -1.04 -15.28 2.02
CA PHE A 66 -0.67 -15.89 3.29
C PHE A 66 -0.88 -17.41 3.27
N LYS A 67 -2.05 -17.88 2.81
CA LYS A 67 -2.34 -19.32 2.66
C LYS A 67 -1.34 -20.02 1.74
N ARG A 68 -0.99 -19.39 0.60
CA ARG A 68 0.00 -19.92 -0.33
C ARG A 68 1.39 -20.04 0.32
N MET A 69 1.83 -19.01 1.04
CA MET A 69 3.09 -19.04 1.77
C MET A 69 3.12 -20.10 2.87
N LYS A 70 2.01 -20.29 3.59
CA LYS A 70 1.88 -21.35 4.60
C LYS A 70 2.01 -22.74 3.97
N ALA A 71 1.36 -22.97 2.83
CA ALA A 71 1.47 -24.22 2.09
C ALA A 71 2.90 -24.47 1.57
N GLU A 72 3.58 -23.44 1.06
CA GLU A 72 4.99 -23.52 0.63
C GLU A 72 5.97 -23.80 1.78
N ARG A 73 5.56 -23.56 3.03
CA ARG A 73 6.36 -23.76 4.24
C ARG A 73 5.86 -24.93 5.09
N ASN A 74 5.34 -25.97 4.46
CA ASN A 74 4.92 -27.19 5.14
C ASN A 74 3.95 -26.92 6.32
N GLY A 75 3.08 -25.91 6.19
CA GLY A 75 2.08 -25.58 7.20
C GLY A 75 2.53 -24.60 8.29
N LYS A 76 3.78 -24.12 8.29
CA LYS A 76 4.22 -23.09 9.26
C LYS A 76 3.74 -21.70 8.84
N ASP A 77 3.18 -20.96 9.78
CA ASP A 77 2.72 -19.59 9.53
C ASP A 77 3.90 -18.67 9.18
N PRO A 78 3.80 -17.87 8.10
CA PRO A 78 4.82 -16.91 7.75
C PRO A 78 4.81 -15.71 8.70
N THR A 79 5.99 -15.23 9.07
CA THR A 79 6.14 -14.00 9.86
C THR A 79 5.72 -12.79 9.02
N PHE A 80 5.30 -11.70 9.68
CA PHE A 80 4.91 -10.47 9.01
C PHE A 80 5.99 -9.96 8.03
N SER A 81 7.25 -9.87 8.47
CA SER A 81 8.35 -9.41 7.61
C SER A 81 8.56 -10.30 6.38
N GLU A 82 8.35 -11.61 6.51
CA GLU A 82 8.48 -12.56 5.39
C GLU A 82 7.34 -12.41 4.39
N PHE A 83 6.12 -12.22 4.88
CA PHE A 83 4.96 -11.89 4.06
C PHE A 83 5.15 -10.55 3.34
N TYR A 84 5.65 -9.53 4.05
CA TYR A 84 5.92 -8.21 3.50
C TYR A 84 6.98 -8.24 2.39
N PHE A 85 8.09 -8.95 2.61
CA PHE A 85 9.12 -9.16 1.59
C PHE A 85 8.61 -9.93 0.38
N CYS A 86 7.59 -10.77 0.54
CA CYS A 86 6.99 -11.48 -0.59
C CYS A 86 6.28 -10.54 -1.57
N THR A 87 5.64 -9.51 -1.03
CA THR A 87 4.80 -8.60 -1.80
C THR A 87 5.53 -7.32 -2.22
N HIS A 88 6.61 -6.94 -1.52
CA HIS A 88 7.29 -5.64 -1.70
C HIS A 88 8.77 -5.73 -2.12
N LYS A 89 9.31 -6.93 -2.39
CA LYS A 89 10.63 -7.10 -3.04
C LYS A 89 10.50 -7.70 -4.44
N LYS A 90 11.34 -7.24 -5.38
CA LYS A 90 11.31 -7.70 -6.77
C LYS A 90 11.72 -9.18 -6.85
N LYS A 91 11.09 -9.95 -7.75
CA LYS A 91 11.55 -11.33 -8.06
C LYS A 91 12.63 -11.27 -9.15
N LYS A 92 13.77 -11.95 -9.00
CA LYS A 92 14.74 -12.05 -10.12
C LYS A 92 14.15 -12.96 -11.20
N LYS A 93 14.08 -12.48 -12.45
CA LYS A 93 13.44 -13.18 -13.58
C LYS A 93 14.04 -14.56 -13.95
N LYS A 94 15.27 -14.89 -13.50
CA LYS A 94 15.99 -16.12 -13.91
C LYS A 94 16.11 -17.24 -12.87
N LYS A 95 15.73 -17.03 -11.61
CA LYS A 95 15.71 -18.06 -10.57
C LYS A 95 14.48 -17.84 -9.71
N LYS A 96 13.88 -18.88 -9.12
CA LYS A 96 12.87 -18.78 -8.04
C LYS A 96 13.47 -18.14 -6.76
N LYS A 97 14.25 -17.07 -6.86
CA LYS A 97 14.93 -16.38 -5.76
C LYS A 97 14.54 -14.90 -5.81
N LYS A 98 13.94 -14.39 -4.73
CA LYS A 98 13.59 -12.97 -4.61
C LYS A 98 14.88 -12.14 -4.62
N SER A 99 14.89 -11.03 -5.36
CA SER A 99 16.00 -10.08 -5.28
C SER A 99 15.93 -9.40 -3.90
N LYS A 100 17.06 -8.88 -3.41
CA LYS A 100 17.09 -8.03 -2.21
C LYS A 100 16.53 -6.63 -2.48
N GLU A 101 16.17 -6.32 -3.73
CA GLU A 101 15.79 -4.98 -4.16
C GLU A 101 14.30 -4.74 -3.92
N TRP A 102 14.01 -3.63 -3.24
CA TRP A 102 12.65 -3.17 -2.97
C TRP A 102 11.93 -2.77 -4.26
N VAL A 103 10.61 -2.95 -4.28
CA VAL A 103 9.79 -2.50 -5.40
C VAL A 103 9.75 -0.97 -5.46
N HIS A 104 9.78 -0.32 -4.30
CA HIS A 104 9.75 1.14 -4.17
C HIS A 104 10.47 1.59 -2.89
N PRO A 105 11.12 2.77 -2.87
CA PRO A 105 11.78 3.31 -1.67
C PRO A 105 10.83 3.48 -0.47
N LYS A 106 9.58 3.85 -0.72
CA LYS A 106 8.56 3.95 0.34
C LYS A 106 8.34 2.61 1.07
N ALA A 107 8.34 1.49 0.33
CA ALA A 107 8.15 0.18 0.93
C ALA A 107 9.32 -0.21 1.86
N GLN A 108 10.53 0.26 1.54
CA GLN A 108 11.70 0.12 2.41
C GLN A 108 11.55 0.97 3.67
N SER A 109 11.24 2.26 3.51
CA SER A 109 11.07 3.20 4.63
C SER A 109 9.99 2.75 5.62
N ASP A 110 8.84 2.29 5.10
CA ASP A 110 7.73 1.79 5.92
C ASP A 110 8.18 0.56 6.76
N HIS A 111 8.97 -0.35 6.16
CA HIS A 111 9.50 -1.52 6.87
C HIS A 111 10.56 -1.16 7.93
N GLU A 112 11.46 -0.24 7.61
CA GLU A 112 12.47 0.24 8.56
C GLU A 112 11.81 0.93 9.76
N SER A 113 10.74 1.70 9.53
CA SER A 113 9.96 2.35 10.58
C SER A 113 9.25 1.34 11.49
N PHE A 114 8.70 0.27 10.89
CA PHE A 114 8.13 -0.85 11.63
C PHE A 114 9.13 -1.57 12.52
N GLU A 115 10.31 -1.93 11.99
CA GLU A 115 11.35 -2.61 12.78
C GLU A 115 11.86 -1.70 13.92
N LYS A 116 12.03 -0.39 13.66
CA LYS A 116 12.36 0.59 14.71
C LYS A 116 11.29 0.62 15.81
N LYS A 117 10.01 0.67 15.45
CA LYS A 117 8.91 0.70 16.42
C LYS A 117 8.84 -0.57 17.25
N LYS A 118 9.11 -1.74 16.65
CA LYS A 118 9.21 -3.00 17.38
C LYS A 118 10.33 -2.98 18.42
N VAL A 119 11.50 -2.46 18.07
CA VAL A 119 12.63 -2.34 19.02
C VAL A 119 12.29 -1.37 20.15
N GLU A 120 11.72 -0.20 19.83
CA GLU A 120 11.32 0.80 20.83
C GLU A 120 10.33 0.21 21.86
N MET A 121 9.27 -0.47 21.38
CA MET A 121 8.27 -1.11 22.24
C MET A 121 8.87 -2.23 23.09
N SER A 122 9.88 -2.94 22.58
CA SER A 122 10.59 -3.96 23.36
C SER A 122 11.45 -3.32 24.47
N SER A 123 12.11 -2.19 24.19
CA SER A 123 12.96 -1.51 25.17
C SER A 123 12.14 -0.81 26.27
N GLN A 124 11.01 -0.20 25.93
CA GLN A 124 10.11 0.44 26.91
C GLN A 124 9.60 -0.55 27.95
N ARG A 125 9.26 -1.77 27.53
CA ARG A 125 8.85 -2.84 28.43
C ARG A 125 9.95 -3.24 29.41
N THR A 126 11.19 -3.35 28.96
CA THR A 126 12.31 -3.74 29.84
C THR A 126 12.50 -2.73 30.98
N ILE A 127 12.32 -1.44 30.69
CA ILE A 127 12.43 -0.36 31.68
C ILE A 127 11.24 -0.35 32.65
N GLU A 128 10.02 -0.61 32.18
CA GLU A 128 8.83 -0.75 33.04
C GLU A 128 8.91 -1.97 33.96
N SER A 129 9.50 -3.08 33.50
CA SER A 129 9.70 -4.28 34.35
C SER A 129 10.77 -4.11 35.43
N GLU A 130 11.74 -3.20 35.25
CA GLU A 130 12.78 -2.90 36.24
C GLU A 130 12.32 -1.89 37.30
N SER A 131 11.26 -1.14 37.04
CA SER A 131 10.75 -0.07 37.92
C SER A 131 9.56 -0.47 38.79
N PHE A 132 9.01 -1.69 38.63
CA PHE A 132 7.90 -2.20 39.44
C PHE A 132 8.33 -3.40 40.30
N SER A 133 9.01 -3.11 41.42
CA SER A 133 9.10 -4.06 42.55
C SER A 133 7.86 -3.85 43.43
N GLY A 134 6.73 -4.44 43.03
CA GLY A 134 5.48 -4.33 43.77
C GLY A 134 4.55 -5.47 43.39
N ASP A 135 4.16 -6.27 44.38
CA ASP A 135 3.32 -7.44 44.25
C ASP A 135 1.89 -7.02 43.86
N ASP A 136 1.55 -7.04 42.57
CA ASP A 136 0.16 -7.15 42.14
C ASP A 136 0.03 -8.00 40.87
N ALA A 137 -0.80 -9.02 40.97
CA ALA A 137 -0.96 -10.05 39.97
C ALA A 137 -1.86 -9.56 38.83
N SER A 138 -1.52 -9.98 37.61
CA SER A 138 -2.41 -10.07 36.44
C SER A 138 -2.80 -8.78 35.71
N GLN A 139 -1.83 -8.14 35.07
CA GLN A 139 -2.05 -7.67 33.69
C GLN A 139 -0.96 -8.26 32.80
N SER A 140 -1.28 -9.33 32.07
CA SER A 140 -0.40 -9.77 30.99
C SER A 140 -0.35 -8.62 29.97
N HIS A 141 0.69 -7.78 30.02
CA HIS A 141 0.97 -6.80 28.96
C HIS A 141 1.15 -7.60 27.67
N HIS A 142 0.08 -7.79 26.91
CA HIS A 142 0.10 -8.50 25.64
C HIS A 142 0.80 -7.61 24.62
N MET A 143 1.92 -8.07 24.06
CA MET A 143 2.60 -7.32 23.01
C MET A 143 1.62 -7.14 21.84
N PRO A 144 1.38 -5.92 21.35
CA PRO A 144 0.52 -5.72 20.20
C PRO A 144 1.00 -6.59 19.04
N SER A 145 0.09 -7.22 18.32
CA SER A 145 0.49 -8.04 17.17
C SER A 145 1.27 -7.20 16.16
N ASP A 146 2.21 -7.82 15.43
CA ASP A 146 2.99 -7.17 14.36
C ASP A 146 2.11 -6.38 13.38
N PHE A 147 0.87 -6.83 13.15
CA PHE A 147 -0.08 -6.14 12.29
C PHE A 147 -0.57 -4.81 12.86
N ILE A 148 -0.76 -4.72 14.18
CA ILE A 148 -1.18 -3.48 14.86
C ILE A 148 -0.04 -2.48 14.88
N ILE A 149 1.20 -2.94 15.18
CA ILE A 149 2.40 -2.10 15.11
C ILE A 149 2.62 -1.57 13.68
N TRP A 150 2.36 -2.39 12.67
CA TRP A 150 2.40 -1.99 11.26
C TRP A 150 1.36 -0.93 10.90
N ILE A 151 0.11 -1.07 11.38
CA ILE A 151 -0.94 -0.09 11.10
C ILE A 151 -0.56 1.27 11.69
N ASP A 152 -0.10 1.30 12.94
CA ASP A 152 0.30 2.54 13.63
C ASP A 152 1.44 3.26 12.89
N THR A 153 2.47 2.50 12.52
CA THR A 153 3.66 3.03 11.82
C THR A 153 3.36 3.53 10.40
N VAL A 154 2.46 2.90 9.65
CA VAL A 154 2.20 3.24 8.24
C VAL A 154 1.03 4.21 8.05
N ARG A 155 0.04 4.21 8.94
CA ARG A 155 -1.07 5.17 8.86
C ARG A 155 -0.73 6.53 9.48
N GLY A 156 0.27 6.59 10.37
CA GLY A 156 0.56 7.79 11.16
C GLY A 156 -0.58 8.12 12.14
N GLN A 157 -0.25 8.84 13.21
CA GLN A 157 -1.20 9.37 14.18
C GLN A 157 -2.04 10.52 13.59
N ASN A 158 -2.84 10.27 12.56
CA ASN A 158 -3.78 11.25 12.02
C ASN A 158 -5.21 10.87 12.38
N ASN A 159 -5.54 11.01 13.66
CA ASN A 159 -6.91 11.19 14.13
C ASN A 159 -7.32 12.65 13.92
N SER A 160 -7.66 13.01 12.69
CA SER A 160 -8.46 14.20 12.36
C SER A 160 -8.72 14.24 10.86
N ARG A 161 -9.75 13.51 10.43
CA ARG A 161 -10.49 13.86 9.22
C ARG A 161 -11.70 14.68 9.66
N VAL A 162 -11.59 16.00 9.52
CA VAL A 162 -12.73 16.91 9.40
C VAL A 162 -13.24 16.83 7.96
#